data_AF-A0A2E4IFG8-F1
#
_entry.id   AF-A0A2E4IFG8-F1
#
_cell.length_a   1.000
_cell.length_b   1.000
_cell.length_c   1.000
_cell.angle_alpha   90.00
_cell.angle_beta   90.00
_cell.angle_gamma   90.00
#
_symmetry.space_group_name_H-M   'P 1'
#
loop_
_entity.id
_entity.type
_entity.pdbx_description
1 polymer ?
#
loop_
_entity_poly.entity_id
_entity_poly.type
_entity_poly.pdbx_seq_one_letter_code
_entity_poly.pdbx_strand_id
1 'polypeptide(L)'
;MTIVSFQLDSDEDNIWIYLYSIPRVKMGNLTITIGEDNETLSSVFSHQKHILVKDMENITDDEGYFSLYLAADLREVKWEYECKIQVIKEEDIDQYEFTAEVLVGQGDDEVELTWSLPHNKVLEFKK
;
A
#
# COMPACT_ATOMS: atom_id res chain seq x y z
N MET A 1 8.35 -14.09 14.98
CA MET A 1 8.31 -12.77 14.35
C MET A 1 6.99 -12.66 13.62
N THR A 2 6.25 -11.56 13.78
CA THR A 2 5.01 -11.30 13.04
C THR A 2 5.31 -10.27 11.97
N ILE A 3 5.12 -10.55 10.71
CA ILE A 3 5.36 -9.60 9.63
C ILE A 3 4.03 -9.09 9.09
N VAL A 4 3.99 -7.83 8.65
CA VAL A 4 2.89 -7.30 7.84
C VAL A 4 3.29 -7.44 6.38
N SER A 5 2.42 -8.04 5.57
CA SER A 5 2.57 -8.12 4.13
C SER A 5 1.58 -7.17 3.50
N PHE A 6 2.10 -6.39 2.56
CA PHE A 6 1.34 -5.50 1.69
C PHE A 6 1.33 -6.09 0.30
N GLN A 7 0.18 -6.07 -0.35
CA GLN A 7 0.07 -6.38 -1.77
C GLN A 7 -0.70 -5.26 -2.47
N LEU A 8 -0.13 -4.79 -3.57
CA LEU A 8 -0.79 -3.93 -4.54
C LEU A 8 -1.17 -4.78 -5.74
N ASP A 9 -2.43 -4.71 -6.14
CA ASP A 9 -2.97 -5.48 -7.24
C ASP A 9 -3.83 -4.57 -8.12
N SER A 10 -3.96 -4.94 -9.38
CA SER A 10 -4.70 -4.19 -10.40
C SER A 10 -5.48 -5.16 -11.28
N ASP A 11 -6.76 -4.87 -11.48
CA ASP A 11 -7.65 -5.64 -12.35
C ASP A 11 -8.54 -4.68 -13.13
N GLU A 12 -8.28 -4.57 -14.43
CA GLU A 12 -8.93 -3.60 -15.33
C GLU A 12 -8.85 -2.17 -14.76
N ASP A 13 -9.99 -1.59 -14.36
CA ASP A 13 -10.07 -0.24 -13.78
C ASP A 13 -10.07 -0.24 -12.24
N ASN A 14 -9.64 -1.34 -11.61
CA ASN A 14 -9.65 -1.52 -10.17
C ASN A 14 -8.23 -1.67 -9.63
N ILE A 15 -7.94 -0.95 -8.56
CA ILE A 15 -6.74 -1.10 -7.75
C ILE A 15 -7.13 -1.63 -6.38
N TRP A 16 -6.36 -2.60 -5.89
CA TRP A 16 -6.58 -3.23 -4.60
C TRP A 16 -5.32 -3.18 -3.77
N ILE A 17 -5.48 -2.72 -2.53
CA ILE A 17 -4.44 -2.79 -1.50
C ILE A 17 -4.87 -3.84 -0.49
N TYR A 18 -4.02 -4.84 -0.28
CA TYR A 18 -4.24 -5.89 0.72
C TYR A 18 -3.19 -5.81 1.82
N LEU A 19 -3.64 -5.93 3.07
CA LEU A 19 -2.80 -5.98 4.25
C LEU A 19 -3.12 -7.24 5.05
N TYR A 20 -2.11 -8.01 5.40
CA TYR A 20 -2.28 -9.21 6.22
C TYR A 20 -1.00 -9.55 6.98
N SER A 21 -1.14 -10.34 8.05
CA SER A 21 -0.02 -10.72 8.90
C SER A 21 0.46 -12.15 8.71
N ILE A 22 1.77 -12.38 8.87
CA ILE A 22 2.40 -13.70 8.81
C ILE A 22 3.33 -13.91 10.03
N PRO A 23 3.12 -14.95 10.88
CA PRO A 23 1.95 -15.83 10.89
C PRO A 23 0.68 -15.03 11.21
N ARG A 24 -0.47 -15.60 10.87
CA ARG A 24 -1.77 -14.94 11.03
C ARG A 24 -2.02 -14.56 12.50
N VAL A 25 -1.93 -13.27 12.79
CA VAL A 25 -2.26 -12.67 14.08
C VAL A 25 -3.15 -11.45 13.89
N LYS A 26 -3.88 -11.05 14.92
CA LYS A 26 -4.66 -9.82 14.84
C LYS A 26 -3.73 -8.60 14.90
N MET A 27 -3.93 -7.69 13.96
CA MET A 27 -3.42 -6.32 13.95
C MET A 27 -4.40 -5.46 14.72
N GLY A 28 -3.98 -4.91 15.86
CA GLY A 28 -4.77 -3.95 16.62
C GLY A 28 -4.63 -2.55 16.03
N ASN A 29 -5.68 -1.74 16.12
CA ASN A 29 -5.67 -0.34 15.65
C ASN A 29 -5.05 -0.16 14.24
N LEU A 30 -5.34 -1.10 13.33
CA LEU A 30 -4.83 -1.06 11.96
C LEU A 30 -5.35 0.20 11.30
N THR A 31 -4.47 1.14 11.02
CA THR A 31 -4.78 2.39 10.34
C THR A 31 -4.21 2.34 8.94
N ILE A 32 -5.03 2.66 7.95
CA ILE A 32 -4.65 2.86 6.56
C ILE A 32 -5.07 4.28 6.17
N THR A 33 -4.12 5.06 5.71
CA THR A 33 -4.36 6.39 5.14
C THR A 33 -3.91 6.39 3.68
N ILE A 34 -4.78 6.83 2.79
CA ILE A 34 -4.54 6.95 1.35
C ILE A 34 -4.94 8.36 0.92
N GLY A 35 -3.95 9.19 0.56
CA GLY A 35 -4.20 10.61 0.37
C GLY A 35 -4.81 11.23 1.63
N GLU A 36 -6.03 11.75 1.53
CA GLU A 36 -6.79 12.31 2.66
C GLU A 36 -7.75 11.31 3.34
N ASP A 37 -8.00 10.14 2.73
CA ASP A 37 -8.89 9.12 3.30
C ASP A 37 -8.17 8.33 4.39
N ASN A 38 -8.78 8.21 5.57
CA ASN A 38 -8.23 7.50 6.71
C ASN A 38 -9.25 6.52 7.29
N GLU A 39 -8.82 5.28 7.51
CA GLU A 39 -9.62 4.25 8.14
C GLU A 39 -8.82 3.56 9.25
N THR A 40 -9.40 3.46 10.46
CA THR A 40 -8.83 2.71 11.59
C THR A 40 -9.74 1.55 12.00
N LEU A 41 -9.18 0.34 12.04
CA LEU A 41 -9.85 -0.89 12.42
C LEU A 41 -9.30 -1.40 13.75
N SER A 42 -10.20 -1.68 14.70
CA SER A 42 -9.81 -1.99 16.08
C SER A 42 -9.01 -3.29 16.22
N SER A 43 -9.37 -4.36 15.51
CA SER A 43 -8.65 -5.65 15.59
C SER A 43 -9.01 -6.59 14.43
N VAL A 44 -8.13 -6.73 13.43
CA VAL A 44 -8.37 -7.53 12.22
C VAL A 44 -7.20 -8.44 11.86
N PHE A 45 -7.45 -9.54 11.14
CA PHE A 45 -6.38 -10.41 10.64
C PHE A 45 -5.81 -9.94 9.30
N SER A 46 -6.64 -9.24 8.53
CA SER A 46 -6.34 -8.70 7.23
C SER A 46 -7.32 -7.57 6.94
N HIS A 47 -6.97 -6.69 6.02
CA HIS A 47 -7.85 -5.68 5.47
C HIS A 47 -7.58 -5.51 3.97
N GLN A 48 -8.59 -5.07 3.23
CA GLN A 48 -8.44 -4.72 1.83
C GLN A 48 -9.11 -3.37 1.56
N LYS A 49 -8.48 -2.57 0.72
CA LYS A 49 -9.02 -1.31 0.23
C LYS A 49 -9.10 -1.35 -1.29
N HIS A 50 -10.24 -0.92 -1.80
CA HIS A 50 -10.52 -0.80 -3.23
C HIS A 50 -10.43 0.65 -3.65
N ILE A 51 -9.83 0.90 -4.81
CA ILE A 51 -9.79 2.21 -5.45
C ILE A 51 -10.10 2.00 -6.93
N LEU A 52 -10.98 2.82 -7.51
CA LEU A 52 -11.18 2.83 -8.96
C LEU A 52 -10.11 3.72 -9.60
N VAL A 53 -9.57 3.31 -10.75
CA VAL A 53 -8.52 4.07 -11.46
C VAL A 53 -8.97 5.51 -11.74
N LYS A 54 -10.24 5.71 -12.11
CA LYS A 54 -10.82 7.06 -12.32
C LYS A 54 -10.83 7.96 -11.08
N ASP A 55 -10.77 7.37 -9.89
CA ASP A 55 -10.79 8.10 -8.62
C ASP A 55 -9.36 8.43 -8.15
N MET A 56 -8.32 7.88 -8.81
CA MET A 56 -6.91 8.15 -8.49
C MET A 56 -6.56 9.63 -8.62
N GLU A 57 -7.09 10.31 -9.64
CA GLU A 57 -6.88 11.76 -9.85
C GLU A 57 -7.31 12.62 -8.64
N ASN A 58 -8.19 12.11 -7.77
CA ASN A 58 -8.65 12.82 -6.58
C ASN A 58 -7.74 12.62 -5.36
N ILE A 59 -6.84 11.63 -5.39
CA ILE A 59 -5.98 11.25 -4.25
C ILE A 59 -4.49 11.41 -4.55
N THR A 60 -4.11 11.60 -5.82
CA THR A 60 -2.74 11.86 -6.24
C THR A 60 -2.40 13.34 -6.19
N ASP A 61 -1.13 13.65 -5.94
CA ASP A 61 -0.56 15.00 -6.03
C ASP A 61 -0.31 15.42 -7.49
N ASP A 62 0.26 16.61 -7.68
CA ASP A 62 0.58 17.19 -9.00
C ASP A 62 1.60 16.35 -9.80
N GLU A 63 2.34 15.45 -9.14
CA GLU A 63 3.30 14.52 -9.75
C GLU A 63 2.65 13.15 -10.06
N GLY A 64 1.38 12.96 -9.67
CA GLY A 64 0.62 11.73 -9.90
C GLY A 64 0.80 10.67 -8.80
N TYR A 65 1.38 11.04 -7.65
CA TYR A 65 1.62 10.14 -6.52
C TYR A 65 0.56 10.31 -5.44
N PHE A 66 0.04 9.23 -4.89
CA PHE A 66 -0.72 9.28 -3.64
C PHE A 66 0.14 8.81 -2.47
N SER A 67 -0.03 9.45 -1.31
CA SER A 67 0.62 9.03 -0.07
C SER A 67 -0.11 7.83 0.54
N LEU A 68 0.64 6.80 0.91
CA LEU A 68 0.16 5.65 1.68
C LEU A 68 0.84 5.65 3.05
N TYR A 69 0.04 5.69 4.11
CA TYR A 69 0.51 5.47 5.48
C TYR A 69 -0.23 4.31 6.12
N LEU A 70 0.52 3.40 6.73
CA LEU A 70 0.04 2.21 7.39
C LEU A 70 0.56 2.18 8.81
N ALA A 71 -0.31 1.88 9.77
CA ALA A 71 0.09 1.67 11.16
C ALA A 71 -0.70 0.52 11.80
N ALA A 72 -0.08 -0.23 12.70
CA ALA A 72 -0.75 -1.29 13.45
C ALA A 72 -0.06 -1.58 14.78
N ASP A 73 -0.86 -1.97 15.78
CA ASP A 73 -0.40 -2.56 17.03
C ASP A 73 -0.24 -4.07 16.87
N LEU A 74 1.00 -4.54 16.84
CA LEU A 74 1.37 -5.95 16.70
C LEU A 74 1.88 -6.49 18.05
N ARG A 75 0.95 -6.98 18.88
CA ARG A 75 1.28 -7.52 20.22
C ARG A 75 2.17 -6.55 21.03
N GLU A 76 1.66 -5.32 21.23
CA GLU A 76 2.30 -4.23 21.98
C GLU A 76 3.47 -3.53 21.26
N VAL A 77 3.81 -3.94 20.03
CA VAL A 77 4.74 -3.21 19.17
C VAL A 77 3.97 -2.33 18.21
N LYS A 78 4.19 -1.02 18.26
CA LYS A 78 3.72 -0.10 17.23
C LYS A 78 4.55 -0.30 15.97
N TRP A 79 3.86 -0.57 14.88
CA TRP A 79 4.47 -0.74 13.56
C TRP A 79 3.87 0.32 12.63
N GLU A 80 4.73 0.97 11.86
CA GLU A 80 4.35 2.03 10.92
C GLU A 80 5.14 1.87 9.62
N TYR A 81 4.51 2.21 8.51
CA TYR A 81 5.10 2.21 7.18
C TYR A 81 4.49 3.32 6.34
N GLU A 82 5.34 4.06 5.63
CA GLU A 82 4.92 5.13 4.73
C GLU A 82 5.65 5.01 3.39
N CYS A 83 4.94 5.31 2.32
CA CYS A 83 5.49 5.49 0.98
C CYS A 83 4.57 6.38 0.13
N LYS A 84 5.06 6.78 -1.03
CA LYS A 84 4.22 7.33 -2.10
C LYS A 84 4.14 6.33 -3.25
N ILE A 85 3.00 6.26 -3.90
CA ILE A 85 2.76 5.33 -5.01
C ILE A 85 2.11 6.08 -6.17
N GLN A 86 2.65 5.87 -7.36
CA GLN A 86 2.01 6.21 -8.62
C GLN A 86 1.72 4.91 -9.36
N VAL A 87 0.46 4.71 -9.77
CA VAL A 87 0.06 3.54 -10.57
C VAL A 87 -0.05 3.96 -12.03
N ILE A 88 0.65 3.23 -12.89
CA ILE A 88 0.77 3.53 -14.31
C ILE A 88 0.10 2.39 -15.09
N LYS A 89 -0.81 2.77 -15.99
CA LYS A 89 -1.42 1.86 -16.95
C LYS A 89 -0.54 1.83 -18.19
N GLU A 90 0.01 0.68 -18.53
CA GLU A 90 0.83 0.53 -19.74
C GLU A 90 -0.09 0.60 -20.98
N GLU A 91 0.29 1.38 -21.99
CA GLU A 91 -0.55 1.64 -23.17
C GLU A 91 -0.48 0.52 -24.23
N ASP A 92 0.21 -0.59 -23.98
CA ASP A 92 0.40 -1.64 -24.99
C ASP A 92 -0.84 -2.56 -25.13
N ILE A 93 -1.21 -2.75 -26.40
CA ILE A 93 -2.55 -3.15 -26.84
C ILE A 93 -2.73 -4.67 -26.61
N ASP A 94 -3.76 -5.03 -25.84
CA ASP A 94 -4.36 -6.37 -25.61
C ASP A 94 -4.21 -6.95 -24.18
N GLN A 95 -3.42 -6.34 -23.28
CA GLN A 95 -3.31 -6.78 -21.88
C GLN A 95 -3.32 -5.58 -20.93
N TYR A 96 -4.15 -5.64 -19.88
CA TYR A 96 -4.16 -4.65 -18.80
C TYR A 96 -2.93 -4.84 -17.91
N GLU A 97 -1.76 -4.46 -18.41
CA GLU A 97 -0.52 -4.47 -17.62
C GLU A 97 -0.40 -3.15 -16.87
N PHE A 98 -0.19 -3.25 -15.56
CA PHE A 98 0.03 -2.11 -14.69
C PHE A 98 1.39 -2.22 -14.00
N THR A 99 2.05 -1.08 -13.91
CA THR A 99 3.24 -0.89 -13.08
C THR A 99 2.95 0.12 -11.99
N ALA A 100 3.75 0.10 -10.93
CA ALA A 100 3.71 1.10 -9.89
C ALA A 100 5.11 1.63 -9.62
N GLU A 101 5.25 2.95 -9.64
CA GLU A 101 6.42 3.65 -9.14
C GLU A 101 6.20 3.98 -7.66
N VAL A 102 7.15 3.59 -6.82
CA VAL A 102 7.01 3.67 -5.36
C VAL A 102 8.22 4.35 -4.74
N LEU A 103 7.97 5.46 -4.05
CA LEU A 103 8.97 6.21 -3.31
C LEU A 103 8.89 5.82 -1.83
N VAL A 104 9.98 5.26 -1.30
CA VAL A 104 10.08 4.85 0.10
C VAL A 104 11.19 5.63 0.79
N GLY A 105 10.88 6.25 1.92
CA GLY A 105 11.87 6.96 2.74
C GLY A 105 12.88 6.00 3.38
N GLN A 106 14.17 6.24 3.14
CA GLN A 106 15.29 5.50 3.72
C GLN A 106 16.32 6.46 4.36
N GLY A 107 16.01 6.91 5.58
CA GLY A 107 16.84 7.88 6.28
C GLY A 107 16.53 9.29 5.80
N ASP A 108 17.54 9.99 5.31
CA ASP A 108 17.38 11.33 4.71
C ASP A 108 17.14 11.27 3.18
N ASP A 109 17.19 10.07 2.58
CA ASP A 109 17.02 9.84 1.15
C ASP A 109 15.68 9.15 0.84
N GLU A 110 15.14 9.37 -0.35
CA GLU A 110 14.04 8.58 -0.93
C GLU A 110 14.57 7.62 -1.98
N VAL A 111 14.10 6.37 -1.94
CA VAL A 111 14.43 5.35 -2.94
C VAL A 111 13.21 5.06 -3.78
N GLU A 112 13.37 5.21 -5.09
CA GLU A 112 12.38 4.86 -6.10
C GLU A 112 12.48 3.38 -6.47
N LEU A 113 11.34 2.71 -6.49
CA LEU A 113 11.19 1.30 -6.83
C LEU A 113 10.09 1.14 -7.88
N THR A 114 10.33 0.34 -8.90
CA THR A 114 9.30 -0.04 -9.87
C THR A 114 8.76 -1.44 -9.56
N TRP A 115 7.45 -1.57 -9.47
CA TRP A 115 6.74 -2.82 -9.22
C TRP A 115 5.84 -3.18 -10.39
N SER A 116 5.99 -4.38 -10.96
CA SER A 116 4.96 -4.97 -11.82
C SER A 116 3.82 -5.50 -10.96
N LEU A 117 2.56 -5.21 -11.33
CA LEU A 117 1.38 -5.63 -10.57
C LEU A 117 0.81 -6.96 -11.07
N PRO A 118 0.33 -7.85 -10.16
CA PRO A 118 0.33 -7.71 -8.70
C PRO A 118 1.72 -7.80 -8.08
N HIS A 119 1.97 -6.98 -7.06
CA HIS A 119 3.22 -6.98 -6.31
C HIS A 119 2.97 -7.24 -4.82
N ASN A 120 3.69 -8.23 -4.26
CA ASN A 120 3.70 -8.48 -2.82
C ASN A 120 5.01 -7.99 -2.19
N LYS A 121 4.88 -7.18 -1.13
CA LYS A 121 5.99 -6.70 -0.33
C LYS A 121 5.80 -7.10 1.13
N VAL A 122 6.83 -7.76 1.65
CA VAL A 122 7.01 -7.96 3.09
C VAL A 122 7.46 -6.62 3.68
N LEU A 123 6.67 -6.07 4.61
CA LEU A 123 7.02 -4.83 5.30
C LEU A 123 7.73 -5.18 6.61
N GLU A 124 9.03 -4.92 6.65
CA GLU A 124 9.85 -5.20 7.82
C GLU A 124 9.61 -4.14 8.91
N PHE A 125 9.84 -4.52 10.17
CA PHE A 125 9.89 -3.53 11.25
C PHE A 125 11.16 -2.70 11.09
N LYS A 126 11.03 -1.39 10.94
CA LYS A 126 12.09 -0.50 11.40
C LYS A 126 12.05 -0.53 12.93
N LYS A 127 13.13 -1.01 13.53
CA LYS A 127 13.28 -1.18 14.98
C LYS A 127 13.77 0.10 15.63
#